data_AF-A0A1S7DQI4-F1
#
_entry.id   AF-A0A1S7DQI4-F1
#
_cell.length_a   1.000
_cell.length_b   1.000
_cell.length_c   1.000
_cell.angle_alpha   90.00
_cell.angle_beta   90.00
_cell.angle_gamma   90.00
#
_symmetry.space_group_name_H-M   'P 1'
#
loop_
_entity.id
_entity.type
_entity.pdbx_description
1 polymer ?
#
loop_
_entity_poly.entity_id
_entity_poly.type
_entity_poly.pdbx_seq_one_letter_code
_entity_poly.pdbx_strand_id
1 'polypeptide(L)'
;MTLAATTTYNTAIEFLKQEKKEINICISDYVEDSEMYGYNSIKFTNHFFKIEEHFVDWDEFYFGLNIRCGVDIVAIHRKATLEEPEEKELNIKDARIEVEVLWCEKWDDEADEHREYRLSKNEKIEIEDYLTNNIIIKDY
;
A
#
# COMPACT_ATOMS: atom_id res chain seq x y z
N MET A 1 30.49 -11.46 17.12
CA MET A 1 29.31 -10.99 16.39
C MET A 1 29.40 -11.56 15.00
N THR A 2 28.57 -12.53 14.68
CA THR A 2 28.46 -13.09 13.34
C THR A 2 27.67 -12.08 12.52
N LEU A 3 28.30 -11.40 11.55
CA LEU A 3 27.55 -10.66 10.54
C LEU A 3 26.65 -11.69 9.85
N ALA A 4 25.33 -11.49 9.93
CA ALA A 4 24.42 -12.22 9.07
C ALA A 4 24.89 -11.99 7.63
N ALA A 5 25.10 -13.05 6.87
CA ALA A 5 25.44 -12.91 5.46
C ALA A 5 24.32 -12.10 4.81
N THR A 6 24.64 -10.88 4.35
CA THR A 6 23.73 -10.08 3.55
C THR A 6 23.42 -10.90 2.31
N THR A 7 22.20 -11.42 2.19
CA THR A 7 21.77 -12.09 0.97
C THR A 7 21.60 -11.03 -0.08
N THR A 8 22.64 -10.76 -0.88
CA THR A 8 22.56 -9.77 -1.94
C THR A 8 21.74 -10.32 -3.10
N TYR A 9 20.65 -9.65 -3.45
CA TYR A 9 19.80 -10.05 -4.57
C TYR A 9 20.30 -9.45 -5.88
N ASN A 10 20.24 -10.22 -6.98
CA ASN A 10 20.73 -9.77 -8.29
C ASN A 10 19.76 -8.79 -8.96
N THR A 11 18.46 -8.96 -8.72
CA THR A 11 17.40 -8.13 -9.28
C THR A 11 16.44 -7.62 -8.21
N ALA A 12 15.85 -6.45 -8.45
CA ALA A 12 14.88 -5.85 -7.56
C ALA A 12 13.63 -6.75 -7.44
N ILE A 13 13.21 -7.36 -8.55
CA ILE A 13 12.05 -8.26 -8.56
C ILE A 13 12.28 -9.57 -7.77
N GLU A 14 13.49 -10.12 -7.79
CA GLU A 14 13.82 -11.29 -6.98
C GLU A 14 13.75 -10.97 -5.49
N PHE A 15 14.31 -9.82 -5.08
CA PHE A 15 14.22 -9.32 -3.72
C PHE A 15 12.75 -9.22 -3.27
N LEU A 16 11.91 -8.51 -4.04
CA LEU A 16 10.50 -8.32 -3.70
C LEU A 16 9.77 -9.66 -3.53
N LYS A 17 9.93 -10.60 -4.47
CA LYS A 17 9.25 -11.91 -4.47
C LYS A 17 9.73 -12.82 -3.33
N GLN A 18 11.04 -12.85 -3.03
CA GLN A 18 11.60 -13.74 -2.00
C GLN A 18 11.35 -13.23 -0.59
N GLU A 19 11.50 -11.91 -0.37
CA GLU A 19 11.23 -11.25 0.91
C GLU A 19 9.74 -10.98 1.14
N LYS A 20 8.90 -11.23 0.13
CA LYS A 20 7.44 -11.03 0.16
C LYS A 20 7.08 -9.61 0.59
N LYS A 21 7.70 -8.63 -0.07
CA LYS A 21 7.47 -7.22 0.26
C LYS A 21 6.07 -6.78 -0.17
N GLU A 22 5.38 -6.10 0.72
CA GLU A 22 3.99 -5.64 0.54
C GLU A 22 3.90 -4.16 0.92
N ILE A 23 3.00 -3.42 0.27
CA ILE A 23 2.70 -2.03 0.63
C ILE A 23 1.37 -2.00 1.37
N ASN A 24 1.36 -1.44 2.58
CA ASN A 24 0.13 -1.27 3.36
C ASN A 24 -0.39 0.15 3.19
N ILE A 25 -1.62 0.28 2.70
CA ILE A 25 -2.33 1.57 2.63
C ILE A 25 -3.45 1.54 3.67
N CYS A 26 -3.33 2.38 4.69
CA CYS A 26 -4.37 2.55 5.69
C CYS A 26 -5.32 3.66 5.25
N ILE A 27 -6.62 3.36 5.18
CA ILE A 27 -7.66 4.33 4.89
C ILE A 27 -8.50 4.49 6.16
N SER A 28 -8.57 5.71 6.68
CA SER A 28 -9.52 6.06 7.73
C SER A 28 -10.74 6.72 7.10
N ASP A 29 -11.94 6.29 7.49
CA ASP A 29 -13.15 7.07 7.25
C ASP A 29 -13.13 8.31 8.16
N TYR A 30 -12.88 9.47 7.55
CA TYR A 30 -13.26 10.76 8.10
C TYR A 30 -14.63 11.16 7.54
N VAL A 31 -15.70 10.66 8.14
CA VAL A 31 -17.06 11.17 7.98
C VAL A 31 -17.13 12.44 8.81
N GLU A 32 -17.30 13.58 8.13
CA GLU A 32 -17.64 14.83 8.82
C GLU A 32 -18.97 14.64 9.55
N ASP A 33 -18.97 14.88 10.88
CA ASP A 33 -20.13 14.81 11.79
C ASP A 33 -21.37 15.59 11.29
N SER A 34 -21.21 16.49 10.30
CA SER A 34 -22.30 17.21 9.65
C SER A 34 -23.18 16.36 8.74
N GLU A 35 -22.72 15.18 8.29
CA GLU A 35 -23.58 14.19 7.63
C GLU A 35 -24.25 13.30 8.70
N MET A 36 -25.18 13.87 9.48
CA MET A 36 -25.96 13.08 10.44
C MET A 36 -26.78 12.00 9.72
N TYR A 37 -26.27 10.76 9.72
CA TYR A 37 -26.98 9.60 9.22
C TYR A 37 -28.17 9.25 10.12
N GLY A 38 -29.27 8.80 9.52
CA GLY A 38 -30.30 8.09 10.26
C GLY A 38 -29.72 6.78 10.78
N TYR A 39 -29.79 6.55 12.09
CA TYR A 39 -29.31 5.32 12.72
C TYR A 39 -29.78 4.05 12.00
N ASN A 40 -28.90 3.06 11.84
CA ASN A 40 -29.08 1.84 11.00
C ASN A 40 -29.10 2.11 9.50
N SER A 41 -28.15 2.89 9.00
CA SER A 41 -27.96 3.15 7.58
C SER A 41 -26.75 2.39 7.02
N ILE A 42 -26.87 1.98 5.76
CA ILE A 42 -25.75 1.46 4.94
C ILE A 42 -25.47 2.51 3.87
N LYS A 43 -24.22 2.98 3.76
CA LYS A 43 -23.76 3.87 2.69
C LYS A 43 -22.80 3.13 1.78
N PHE A 44 -23.00 3.29 0.47
CA PHE A 44 -22.08 2.83 -0.55
C PHE A 44 -21.35 4.04 -1.11
N THR A 45 -20.03 4.04 -1.07
CA THR A 45 -19.24 5.13 -1.61
C THR A 45 -18.11 4.58 -2.45
N ASN A 46 -17.96 5.10 -3.66
CA ASN A 46 -16.81 4.80 -4.50
C ASN A 46 -15.76 5.86 -4.19
N HIS A 47 -14.63 5.43 -3.66
CA HIS A 47 -13.51 6.31 -3.38
C HIS A 47 -12.41 6.10 -4.39
N PHE A 48 -11.80 7.20 -4.79
CA PHE A 48 -10.66 7.20 -5.67
C PHE A 48 -9.59 8.13 -5.08
N PHE A 49 -8.39 7.60 -4.89
CA PHE A 49 -7.26 8.39 -4.42
C PHE A 49 -5.98 8.02 -5.17
N LYS A 50 -5.05 8.98 -5.16
CA LYS A 50 -3.73 8.85 -5.77
C LYS A 50 -2.69 9.25 -4.73
N ILE A 51 -1.67 8.42 -4.58
CA ILE A 51 -0.48 8.70 -3.79
C ILE A 51 0.64 8.94 -4.82
N GLU A 52 1.08 10.20 -4.92
CA GLU A 52 2.15 10.59 -5.83
C GLU A 52 3.49 10.60 -5.09
N GLU A 53 4.56 10.23 -5.80
CA GLU A 53 5.94 10.23 -5.29
C GLU A 53 6.08 9.48 -3.95
N HIS A 54 5.35 8.38 -3.79
CA HIS A 54 5.43 7.55 -2.61
C HIS A 54 6.79 6.87 -2.55
N PHE A 55 7.51 7.07 -1.45
CA PHE A 55 8.81 6.48 -1.20
C PHE A 55 8.66 5.24 -0.34
N VAL A 56 9.22 4.12 -0.80
CA VAL A 56 9.28 2.88 -0.02
C VAL A 56 10.73 2.46 0.15
N ASP A 57 11.11 2.22 1.41
CA ASP A 57 12.42 1.79 1.86
C ASP A 57 12.32 0.36 2.42
N TRP A 58 13.06 -0.55 1.79
CA TRP A 58 13.16 -1.94 2.23
C TRP A 58 14.61 -2.37 2.44
N ASP A 59 15.45 -1.47 2.93
CA ASP A 59 16.87 -1.67 3.27
C ASP A 59 17.79 -1.94 2.07
N GLU A 60 17.53 -2.95 1.24
CA GLU A 60 18.38 -3.25 0.07
C GLU A 60 17.95 -2.45 -1.17
N PHE A 61 16.64 -2.33 -1.39
CA PHE A 61 16.07 -1.63 -2.53
C PHE A 61 15.10 -0.55 -2.09
N TYR A 62 15.14 0.56 -2.82
CA TYR A 62 14.36 1.76 -2.58
C TYR A 62 13.58 2.10 -3.84
N PHE A 63 12.32 2.53 -3.67
CA PHE A 63 11.44 2.79 -4.80
C PHE A 63 10.71 4.12 -4.63
N GLY A 64 10.64 4.86 -5.73
CA GLY A 64 9.68 5.95 -5.91
C GLY A 64 8.51 5.46 -6.75
N LEU A 65 7.30 5.59 -6.23
CA LEU A 65 6.10 5.01 -6.81
C LEU A 65 4.99 6.05 -6.95
N ASN A 66 4.23 5.96 -8.03
CA ASN A 66 2.88 6.49 -8.06
C ASN A 66 1.90 5.33 -7.83
N ILE A 67 1.01 5.48 -6.86
CA ILE A 67 -0.02 4.47 -6.57
C ILE A 67 -1.37 5.10 -6.79
N ARG A 68 -2.16 4.46 -7.65
CA ARG A 68 -3.54 4.83 -7.93
C ARG A 68 -4.45 3.74 -7.38
N CYS A 69 -5.43 4.14 -6.57
CA CYS A 69 -6.32 3.19 -5.93
C CYS A 69 -7.77 3.64 -6.06
N GLY A 70 -8.60 2.79 -6.65
CA GLY A 70 -10.05 2.86 -6.57
C GLY A 70 -10.57 1.78 -5.62
N VAL A 71 -11.44 2.14 -4.70
CA VAL A 71 -12.07 1.20 -3.76
C VAL A 71 -13.57 1.47 -3.66
N ASP A 72 -14.34 0.40 -3.60
CA ASP A 72 -15.77 0.47 -3.29
C ASP A 72 -15.91 0.22 -1.79
N ILE A 73 -16.41 1.21 -1.04
CA ILE A 73 -16.53 1.13 0.42
C ILE A 73 -18.00 1.00 0.80
N VAL A 74 -18.29 0.04 1.69
CA VAL A 74 -19.57 -0.05 2.39
C VAL A 74 -19.35 0.32 3.85
N ALA A 75 -19.93 1.43 4.26
CA ALA A 75 -19.94 1.86 5.66
C ALA A 75 -21.26 1.44 6.33
N ILE A 76 -21.16 0.73 7.45
CA ILE A 76 -22.31 0.28 8.25
C ILE A 76 -22.28 1.00 9.59
N HIS A 77 -23.35 1.75 9.89
CA HIS A 77 -23.51 2.47 11.16
C HIS A 77 -24.63 1.84 11.98
N ARG A 78 -24.29 1.31 13.15
CA ARG A 78 -25.26 0.73 14.10
C ARG A 78 -25.47 1.66 15.27
N LYS A 79 -26.72 1.84 15.65
CA LYS A 79 -27.08 2.71 16.79
C LYS A 79 -26.43 2.21 18.08
N ALA A 80 -25.81 3.11 18.84
CA ALA A 80 -25.42 2.82 20.22
C ALA A 80 -26.62 2.41 21.08
N THR A 81 -26.43 1.42 21.94
CA THR A 81 -27.39 1.03 22.98
C THR A 81 -26.83 1.35 24.36
N LEU A 82 -27.61 1.12 25.42
CA LEU A 82 -27.11 1.22 26.79
C LEU A 82 -26.06 0.15 27.11
N GLU A 83 -26.05 -0.95 26.36
CA GLU A 83 -25.20 -2.12 26.60
C GLU A 83 -24.00 -2.18 25.65
N GLU A 84 -24.12 -1.57 24.46
CA GLU A 84 -23.10 -1.61 23.41
C GLU A 84 -22.84 -0.20 22.82
N PRO A 85 -21.57 0.20 22.64
CA PRO A 85 -21.22 1.47 22.00
C PRO A 85 -21.67 1.51 20.53
N GLU A 86 -21.65 2.70 19.92
CA GLU A 86 -21.87 2.86 18.48
C GLU A 86 -20.83 2.05 17.69
N GLU A 87 -21.28 1.26 16.71
CA GLU A 87 -20.41 0.44 15.88
C GLU A 87 -20.37 1.00 14.46
N LYS A 88 -19.14 1.26 13.99
CA LYS A 88 -18.84 1.66 12.62
C LYS A 88 -17.94 0.59 12.02
N GLU A 89 -18.39 0.01 10.91
CA GLU A 89 -17.65 -1.01 10.17
C GLU A 89 -17.41 -0.51 8.75
N LEU A 90 -16.15 -0.46 8.30
CA LEU A 90 -15.80 -0.25 6.90
C LEU A 90 -15.52 -1.59 6.24
N ASN A 91 -16.31 -1.91 5.23
CA ASN A 91 -16.07 -3.07 4.38
C ASN A 91 -15.57 -2.59 3.01
N ILE A 92 -14.26 -2.77 2.78
CA ILE A 92 -13.59 -2.44 1.52
C ILE A 92 -13.83 -3.58 0.53
N LYS A 93 -14.48 -3.26 -0.58
CA LYS A 93 -14.78 -4.18 -1.68
C LYS A 93 -14.09 -3.70 -2.96
N ASP A 94 -13.80 -4.67 -3.83
CA ASP A 94 -13.37 -4.45 -5.21
C ASP A 94 -12.29 -3.37 -5.38
N ALA A 95 -11.14 -3.57 -4.73
CA ALA A 95 -9.98 -2.70 -4.89
C ALA A 95 -9.37 -2.82 -6.30
N ARG A 96 -9.20 -1.68 -6.97
CA ARG A 96 -8.56 -1.54 -8.28
C ARG A 96 -7.31 -0.71 -8.11
N ILE A 97 -6.17 -1.36 -8.24
CA ILE A 97 -4.87 -0.80 -7.92
C ILE A 97 -4.05 -0.73 -9.20
N GLU A 98 -3.35 0.39 -9.37
CA GLU A 98 -2.36 0.56 -10.42
C GLU A 98 -1.11 1.16 -9.77
N VAL A 99 0.05 0.57 -10.04
CA VAL A 99 1.35 1.04 -9.57
C VAL A 99 2.21 1.43 -10.77
N GLU A 100 2.82 2.61 -10.70
CA GLU A 100 3.84 3.06 -11.64
C GLU A 100 5.15 3.27 -10.87
N VAL A 101 6.23 2.61 -11.33
CA VAL A 101 7.56 2.79 -10.75
C VAL A 101 8.24 3.98 -11.42
N LEU A 102 8.55 5.01 -10.64
CA LEU A 102 9.23 6.22 -11.13
C LEU A 102 10.74 6.00 -11.23
N TRP A 103 11.33 5.46 -10.16
CA TRP A 103 12.75 5.19 -10.06
C TRP A 103 13.01 4.07 -9.04
N CYS A 104 14.20 3.49 -9.09
CA CYS A 104 14.66 2.46 -8.17
C CYS A 104 16.13 2.69 -7.83
N GLU A 105 16.49 2.54 -6.56
CA GLU A 105 17.86 2.59 -6.08
C GLU A 105 18.19 1.33 -5.29
N LYS A 106 19.47 0.98 -5.24
CA LYS A 106 20.00 -0.14 -4.47
C LYS A 106 21.07 0.36 -3.50
N TRP A 107 21.09 -0.18 -2.30
CA TRP A 107 22.17 0.03 -1.34
C TRP A 107 23.47 -0.64 -1.82
N ASP A 108 24.56 0.12 -1.89
CA ASP A 108 25.91 -0.40 -2.19
C ASP A 108 26.73 -0.48 -0.90
N ASP A 109 26.87 -1.69 -0.35
CA ASP A 109 27.62 -1.95 0.89
C ASP A 109 29.09 -1.52 0.82
N GLU A 110 29.73 -1.54 -0.35
CA GLU A 110 31.15 -1.18 -0.48
C GLU A 110 31.38 0.33 -0.47
N ALA A 111 30.44 1.07 -1.06
CA ALA A 111 30.49 2.52 -1.18
C ALA A 111 29.74 3.27 -0.06
N ASP A 112 28.95 2.55 0.75
CA ASP A 112 28.12 3.10 1.84
C ASP A 112 27.16 4.20 1.31
N GLU A 113 26.60 3.99 0.11
CA GLU A 113 25.73 4.94 -0.57
C GLU A 113 24.60 4.26 -1.37
N HIS A 114 23.52 5.00 -1.63
CA HIS A 114 22.49 4.58 -2.58
C HIS A 114 22.97 4.82 -4.01
N ARG A 115 22.75 3.82 -4.88
CA ARG A 115 23.05 3.95 -6.31
C ARG A 115 21.82 3.69 -7.14
N GLU A 116 21.69 4.47 -8.22
CA GLU A 116 20.64 4.27 -9.23
C GLU A 116 20.67 2.81 -9.73
N TYR A 117 19.57 2.09 -9.50
CA TYR A 117 19.39 0.74 -10.03
C TYR A 117 18.58 0.81 -11.33
N ARG A 118 19.27 0.62 -12.45
CA ARG A 118 18.67 0.74 -13.78
C ARG A 118 17.82 -0.48 -14.12
N LEU A 119 16.54 -0.39 -13.81
CA LEU A 119 15.54 -1.38 -14.18
C LEU A 119 15.49 -1.59 -15.69
N SER A 120 15.53 -2.86 -16.10
CA SER A 120 15.16 -3.20 -17.47
C SER A 120 13.67 -2.95 -17.68
N LYS A 121 13.24 -2.74 -18.93
CA LYS A 121 11.81 -2.56 -19.25
C LYS A 121 10.95 -3.72 -18.77
N ASN A 122 11.45 -4.96 -18.92
CA ASN A 122 10.72 -6.16 -18.51
C ASN A 122 10.64 -6.26 -16.98
N GLU A 123 11.75 -5.99 -16.30
CA GLU A 123 11.79 -5.99 -14.84
C GLU A 123 10.86 -4.92 -14.24
N LYS A 124 10.83 -3.72 -14.82
CA LYS A 124 9.90 -2.67 -14.41
C LYS A 124 8.44 -3.15 -14.48
N ILE A 125 8.04 -3.76 -15.60
CA ILE A 125 6.69 -4.31 -15.78
C ILE A 125 6.40 -5.39 -14.72
N GLU A 126 7.35 -6.32 -14.49
CA GLU A 126 7.17 -7.36 -13.47
C GLU A 126 7.05 -6.80 -12.05
N ILE A 127 7.77 -5.72 -11.73
CA ILE A 127 7.68 -5.03 -10.44
C ILE A 127 6.32 -4.33 -10.31
N GLU A 128 5.88 -3.61 -11.32
CA GLU A 128 4.57 -2.93 -11.33
C GLU A 128 3.43 -3.94 -11.16
N ASP A 129 3.49 -5.07 -11.87
CA ASP A 129 2.54 -6.18 -11.73
C ASP A 129 2.61 -6.81 -10.34
N TYR A 130 3.82 -7.07 -9.82
CA TYR A 130 4.00 -7.64 -8.48
C TYR A 130 3.41 -6.72 -7.41
N LEU A 131 3.81 -5.45 -7.39
CA LEU A 131 3.36 -4.49 -6.39
C LEU A 131 1.85 -4.26 -6.48
N THR A 132 1.28 -4.14 -7.69
CA THR A 132 -0.18 -3.99 -7.88
C THR A 132 -0.96 -5.12 -7.21
N ASN A 133 -0.45 -6.34 -7.22
CA ASN A 133 -1.09 -7.51 -6.59
C ASN A 133 -0.72 -7.70 -5.10
N ASN A 134 0.21 -6.91 -4.56
CA ASN A 134 0.72 -7.01 -3.18
C ASN A 134 0.53 -5.70 -2.40
N ILE A 135 -0.39 -4.83 -2.82
CA ILE A 135 -0.89 -3.74 -1.99
C ILE A 135 -2.04 -4.26 -1.12
N ILE A 136 -1.93 -4.03 0.19
CA ILE A 136 -2.96 -4.37 1.16
C ILE A 136 -3.59 -3.08 1.66
N ILE A 137 -4.90 -2.97 1.48
CA ILE A 137 -5.69 -1.84 1.99
C ILE A 137 -6.31 -2.25 3.32
N LYS A 138 -6.07 -1.45 4.36
CA LYS A 138 -6.57 -1.69 5.71
C LYS A 138 -7.46 -0.54 6.17
N ASP A 139 -8.49 -0.90 6.94
CA ASP A 139 -9.24 0.02 7.79
C ASP A 139 -8.39 0.37 9.02
N TYR A 140 -8.45 1.62 9.49
CA TYR A 140 -7.69 2.13 10.65
C TYR A 140 -8.59 2.83 11.66
#